data_AF-A0A1U8N1F0-F1
#
_entry.id   AF-A0A1U8N1F0-F1
#
_cell.length_a   1.000
_cell.length_b   1.000
_cell.length_c   1.000
_cell.angle_alpha   90.00
_cell.angle_beta   90.00
_cell.angle_gamma   90.00
#
_symmetry.space_group_name_H-M   'P 1'
#
loop_
_entity.id
_entity.type
_entity.pdbx_description
1 polymer ?
#
loop_
_entity_poly.entity_id
_entity_poly.type
_entity_poly.pdbx_seq_one_letter_code
_entity_poly.pdbx_strand_id
1 'polypeptide(L)'
;MASKALLFPLVALLLVSTKVSSYEQEEKLEIKYVIVPDPVKAPPAPVQTPTPAPSAEVLSPPYEPPAPPPVKVPSPPYEPPVMAPSPPHEPTAPTPPVMAPSLPYEPTAPIPPTQPPTPPYIPQNPTPAPPATTPPPNKPPSRTFPPVITKKDCIPLCGPRCKLHSRTKLCLRACIRCCYKCKCVPPGTYGNREMCGKCYTEMKTRYNKPKCP
;
A
#
# COMPACT_ATOMS: atom_id res chain seq x y z
N MET A 1 18.66 27.36 52.90
CA MET A 1 18.35 25.93 52.68
C MET A 1 17.70 25.64 51.30
N ALA A 2 17.83 26.51 50.29
CA ALA A 2 17.12 26.37 48.99
C ALA A 2 17.99 25.82 47.83
N SER A 3 19.29 25.59 48.04
CA SER A 3 20.23 25.17 46.99
C SER A 3 20.23 23.67 46.68
N LYS A 4 19.68 22.83 47.56
CA LYS A 4 19.63 21.36 47.38
C LYS A 4 18.44 20.89 46.53
N ALA A 5 17.41 21.72 46.35
CA ALA A 5 16.22 21.36 45.56
C ALA A 5 16.46 21.43 44.04
N LEU A 6 17.43 22.23 43.58
CA LEU A 6 17.77 22.36 42.14
C LEU A 6 18.79 21.32 41.67
N LEU A 7 19.51 20.65 42.58
CA LEU A 7 20.47 19.60 42.21
C LEU A 7 19.77 18.30 41.77
N PHE A 8 18.66 17.93 42.41
CA PHE A 8 17.90 16.73 42.06
C PHE A 8 17.35 16.72 40.62
N PRO A 9 16.69 17.77 40.10
CA PRO A 9 16.21 17.77 38.72
C PRO A 9 17.36 17.83 37.70
N LEU A 10 18.48 18.50 38.02
CA LEU A 10 19.67 18.54 37.16
C LEU A 10 20.32 17.16 37.01
N VAL A 11 20.44 16.41 38.12
CA VAL A 11 20.96 15.05 38.09
C VAL A 11 20.02 14.11 37.32
N ALA A 12 18.71 14.25 37.48
CA ALA A 12 17.73 13.47 36.72
C ALA A 12 17.81 13.76 35.20
N LEU A 13 17.94 15.03 34.82
CA LEU A 13 18.09 15.45 33.43
C LEU A 13 19.36 14.87 32.80
N LEU A 14 20.50 14.90 33.51
CA LEU A 14 21.77 14.33 33.04
C LEU A 14 21.70 12.80 32.90
N LEU A 15 21.00 12.10 33.79
CA LEU A 15 20.79 10.65 33.70
C LEU A 15 19.88 10.26 32.52
N VAL A 16 18.91 11.09 32.15
CA VAL A 16 18.06 10.86 30.98
C VAL A 16 18.82 11.12 29.68
N SER A 17 19.60 12.20 29.61
CA SER A 17 20.40 12.54 28.42
C SER A 17 21.49 11.50 28.09
N THR A 18 22.11 10.91 29.12
CA THR A 18 23.12 9.85 28.92
C THR A 18 22.53 8.54 28.40
N LYS A 19 21.27 8.22 28.74
CA LYS A 19 20.59 7.04 28.19
C LYS A 19 20.24 7.20 26.72
N VAL A 20 19.77 8.38 26.28
CA VAL A 20 19.44 8.65 24.86
C VAL A 20 20.65 8.47 23.93
N SER A 21 21.84 8.92 24.34
CA SER A 21 23.04 8.81 23.51
C SER A 21 23.53 7.36 23.32
N SER A 22 23.19 6.46 24.25
CA SER A 22 23.59 5.05 24.15
C SER A 22 22.69 4.23 23.22
N TYR A 23 21.43 4.66 23.00
CA TYR A 23 20.50 3.96 22.10
C TYR A 23 20.78 4.24 20.61
N GLU A 24 21.19 5.46 20.25
CA GLU A 24 21.45 5.83 18.84
C GLU A 24 22.70 5.14 18.24
N GLN A 25 23.69 4.78 19.06
CA GLN A 25 24.95 4.23 18.56
C GLN A 25 24.87 2.72 18.24
N GLU A 26 23.99 1.98 18.92
CA GLU A 26 23.75 0.55 18.67
C GLU A 26 22.98 0.34 17.34
N GLU A 27 21.97 1.17 17.04
CA GLU A 27 21.13 1.01 15.83
C GLU A 27 21.95 1.23 14.54
N LYS A 28 22.95 2.13 14.56
CA LYS A 28 23.81 2.41 13.40
C LYS A 28 24.78 1.26 13.09
N LEU A 29 25.16 0.45 14.09
CA LEU A 29 26.07 -0.68 13.88
C LEU A 29 25.32 -1.91 13.36
N GLU A 30 24.08 -2.13 13.82
CA GLU A 30 23.22 -3.22 13.34
C GLU A 30 22.80 -3.01 11.87
N ILE A 31 22.49 -1.78 11.46
CA ILE A 31 22.12 -1.45 10.07
C ILE A 31 23.28 -1.73 9.09
N LYS A 32 24.54 -1.63 9.54
CA LYS A 32 25.71 -1.90 8.68
C LYS A 32 26.02 -3.39 8.55
N TYR A 33 25.64 -4.22 9.53
CA TYR A 33 25.93 -5.67 9.54
C TYR A 33 24.80 -6.54 8.95
N VAL A 34 23.59 -6.00 8.78
CA VAL A 34 22.46 -6.70 8.13
C VAL A 34 22.55 -6.69 6.59
N ILE A 35 23.50 -5.95 6.00
CA ILE A 35 23.91 -6.15 4.59
C ILE A 35 25.01 -7.22 4.58
N VAL A 36 24.62 -8.47 4.81
CA VAL A 36 25.43 -9.61 4.39
C VAL A 36 25.33 -9.64 2.86
N PRO A 37 26.44 -9.52 2.09
CA PRO A 37 26.37 -9.82 0.67
C PRO A 37 26.04 -11.31 0.55
N ASP A 38 24.89 -11.62 -0.05
CA ASP A 38 24.56 -12.98 -0.48
C ASP A 38 25.78 -13.61 -1.18
N PRO A 39 26.11 -14.89 -0.92
CA PRO A 39 27.12 -15.59 -1.69
C PRO A 39 26.61 -15.71 -3.12
N VAL A 40 27.15 -14.86 -4.00
CA VAL A 40 26.83 -14.84 -5.42
C VAL A 40 27.17 -16.22 -5.99
N LYS A 41 26.13 -16.98 -6.32
CA LYS A 41 26.25 -18.21 -7.07
C LYS A 41 26.97 -17.91 -8.39
N ALA A 42 28.06 -18.64 -8.63
CA ALA A 42 28.93 -18.46 -9.79
C ALA A 42 28.12 -18.39 -11.10
N PRO A 43 28.40 -17.40 -11.98
CA PRO A 43 27.81 -17.36 -13.32
C PRO A 43 28.30 -18.55 -14.16
N PRO A 44 27.47 -19.12 -15.05
CA PRO A 44 27.96 -20.03 -16.07
C PRO A 44 28.86 -19.29 -17.07
N ALA A 45 29.80 -20.03 -17.66
CA ALA A 45 30.85 -19.58 -18.58
C ALA A 45 30.35 -18.65 -19.71
N PRO A 46 31.18 -17.70 -20.18
CA PRO A 46 30.76 -16.70 -21.16
C PRO A 46 30.63 -17.35 -22.56
N VAL A 47 29.42 -17.31 -23.10
CA VAL A 47 29.20 -17.49 -24.54
C VAL A 47 29.67 -16.21 -25.23
N GLN A 48 30.61 -16.35 -26.17
CA GLN A 48 31.12 -15.27 -27.00
C GLN A 48 29.98 -14.71 -27.86
N THR A 49 29.58 -13.46 -27.62
CA THR A 49 28.80 -12.67 -28.56
C THR A 49 29.74 -11.77 -29.36
N PRO A 50 29.51 -11.60 -30.68
CA PRO A 50 30.34 -10.75 -31.51
C PRO A 50 30.16 -9.27 -31.16
N THR A 51 31.28 -8.57 -31.11
CA THR A 51 31.48 -7.14 -30.86
C THR A 51 30.56 -6.26 -31.73
N PRO A 52 29.73 -5.38 -31.16
CA PRO A 52 29.16 -4.25 -31.89
C PRO A 52 30.21 -3.13 -32.04
N ALA A 53 30.23 -2.52 -33.23
CA ALA A 53 31.09 -1.42 -33.64
C ALA A 53 31.09 -0.20 -32.68
N PRO A 54 32.16 0.61 -32.64
CA PRO A 54 32.26 1.73 -31.71
C PRO A 54 31.29 2.86 -32.10
N SER A 55 30.31 3.14 -31.23
CA SER A 55 29.52 4.37 -31.29
C SER A 55 30.33 5.54 -30.75
N ALA A 56 30.31 6.64 -31.49
CA ALA A 56 31.02 7.88 -31.22
C ALA A 56 30.75 8.46 -29.82
N GLU A 57 31.80 9.03 -29.23
CA GLU A 57 31.76 9.86 -28.02
C GLU A 57 30.75 11.01 -28.18
N VAL A 58 29.68 10.97 -27.39
CA VAL A 58 28.78 12.11 -27.20
C VAL A 58 29.29 12.88 -26.00
N LEU A 59 29.83 14.08 -26.25
CA LEU A 59 30.23 15.05 -25.24
C LEU A 59 29.01 15.40 -24.37
N SER A 60 29.09 15.16 -23.07
CA SER A 60 28.07 15.57 -22.09
C SER A 60 27.92 17.10 -22.07
N PRO A 61 26.69 17.65 -22.00
CA PRO A 61 26.51 19.09 -21.83
C PRO A 61 26.98 19.56 -20.43
N PRO A 62 27.40 20.84 -20.29
CA PRO A 62 27.82 21.40 -19.02
C PRO A 62 26.75 21.30 -17.93
N TYR A 63 27.15 20.87 -16.73
CA TYR A 63 26.27 20.71 -15.59
C TYR A 63 25.83 22.09 -15.06
N GLU A 64 24.54 22.40 -15.16
CA GLU A 64 23.96 23.61 -14.56
C GLU A 64 23.51 23.30 -13.11
N PRO A 65 23.91 24.08 -12.10
CA PRO A 65 23.54 23.82 -10.72
C PRO A 65 22.03 24.05 -10.49
N PRO A 66 21.37 23.22 -9.64
CA PRO A 66 19.95 23.35 -9.37
C PRO A 66 19.62 24.67 -8.66
N ALA A 67 18.57 25.34 -9.13
CA ALA A 67 18.06 26.59 -8.58
C ALA A 67 17.68 26.45 -7.08
N PRO A 68 17.87 27.50 -6.27
CA PRO A 68 17.48 27.49 -4.86
C PRO A 68 15.96 27.28 -4.70
N PRO A 69 15.52 26.66 -3.59
CA PRO A 69 14.11 26.41 -3.36
C PRO A 69 13.33 27.73 -3.21
N PRO A 70 12.08 27.80 -3.69
CA PRO A 70 11.27 28.99 -3.59
C PRO A 70 10.98 29.31 -2.12
N VAL A 71 11.27 30.56 -1.73
CA VAL A 71 11.00 31.08 -0.39
C VAL A 71 9.48 31.09 -0.17
N LYS A 72 9.02 30.40 0.88
CA LYS A 72 7.59 30.34 1.24
C LYS A 72 7.15 31.72 1.74
N VAL A 73 6.42 32.46 0.91
CA VAL A 73 5.75 33.69 1.32
C VAL A 73 4.60 33.32 2.28
N PRO A 74 4.47 33.95 3.45
CA PRO A 74 3.34 33.72 4.35
C PRO A 74 2.02 34.11 3.70
N SER A 75 1.04 33.20 3.73
CA SER A 75 -0.32 33.47 3.26
C SER A 75 -0.97 34.57 4.12
N PRO A 76 -1.69 35.55 3.53
CA PRO A 76 -2.42 36.54 4.32
C PRO A 76 -3.54 35.88 5.16
N PRO A 77 -3.95 36.49 6.28
CA PRO A 77 -5.05 36.00 7.11
C PRO A 77 -6.33 35.85 6.29
N TYR A 78 -6.97 34.68 6.40
CA TYR A 78 -8.20 34.39 5.67
C TYR A 78 -9.37 35.17 6.29
N GLU A 79 -9.94 36.10 5.54
CA GLU A 79 -11.18 36.80 5.90
C GLU A 79 -12.36 36.05 5.28
N PRO A 80 -13.39 35.65 6.06
CA PRO A 80 -14.52 34.93 5.51
C PRO A 80 -15.36 35.84 4.60
N PRO A 81 -15.81 35.36 3.43
CA PRO A 81 -16.60 36.17 2.52
C PRO A 81 -17.98 36.47 3.10
N VAL A 82 -18.36 37.75 3.09
CA VAL A 82 -19.72 38.21 3.40
C VAL A 82 -20.66 37.84 2.24
N MET A 83 -21.75 37.12 2.55
CA MET A 83 -22.79 36.79 1.57
C MET A 83 -23.55 38.06 1.16
N ALA A 84 -23.48 38.43 -0.11
CA ALA A 84 -24.35 39.44 -0.70
C ALA A 84 -25.79 38.88 -0.85
N PRO A 85 -26.84 39.70 -0.63
CA PRO A 85 -28.21 39.28 -0.88
C PRO A 85 -28.50 39.16 -2.40
N SER A 86 -29.25 38.12 -2.76
CA SER A 86 -29.64 37.81 -4.15
C SER A 86 -30.54 38.90 -4.76
N PRO A 87 -30.40 39.22 -6.05
CA PRO A 87 -31.28 40.15 -6.74
C PRO A 87 -32.67 39.53 -7.00
N PRO A 88 -33.75 40.35 -7.12
CA PRO A 88 -35.09 39.87 -7.43
C PRO A 88 -35.17 39.23 -8.83
N HIS A 89 -35.88 38.10 -8.93
CA HIS A 89 -36.17 37.44 -10.21
C HIS A 89 -37.22 38.24 -11.00
N GLU A 90 -36.87 38.61 -12.23
CA GLU A 90 -37.78 39.19 -13.22
C GLU A 90 -38.60 38.06 -13.91
N PRO A 91 -39.90 38.25 -14.24
CA PRO A 91 -40.70 37.23 -14.90
C PRO A 91 -40.46 37.24 -16.41
N THR A 92 -39.88 36.16 -16.94
CA THR A 92 -39.70 35.96 -18.38
C THR A 92 -41.03 35.64 -19.08
N ALA A 93 -41.23 36.25 -20.25
CA ALA A 93 -42.38 36.16 -21.16
C ALA A 93 -42.78 34.73 -21.60
N PRO A 94 -44.03 34.51 -22.09
CA PRO A 94 -44.56 33.19 -22.42
C PRO A 94 -43.89 32.54 -23.64
N THR A 95 -43.64 31.23 -23.51
CA THR A 95 -43.09 30.33 -24.53
C THR A 95 -44.06 30.05 -25.69
N PRO A 96 -43.59 29.90 -26.95
CA PRO A 96 -44.39 29.48 -28.11
C PRO A 96 -44.80 27.98 -28.04
N PRO A 97 -45.75 27.50 -28.88
CA PRO A 97 -46.51 26.30 -28.59
C PRO A 97 -45.73 24.99 -28.72
N VAL A 98 -46.17 24.07 -27.86
CA VAL A 98 -45.68 22.71 -27.61
C VAL A 98 -45.82 21.83 -28.87
N MET A 99 -44.73 21.21 -29.29
CA MET A 99 -44.76 20.11 -30.27
C MET A 99 -45.26 18.83 -29.58
N ALA A 100 -46.18 18.13 -30.24
CA ALA A 100 -46.97 17.02 -29.70
C ALA A 100 -46.14 15.83 -29.16
N PRO A 101 -46.70 15.01 -28.24
CA PRO A 101 -45.97 13.93 -27.59
C PRO A 101 -45.70 12.75 -28.53
N SER A 102 -44.43 12.42 -28.73
CA SER A 102 -44.03 11.09 -29.20
C SER A 102 -44.31 10.05 -28.12
N LEU A 103 -44.85 8.90 -28.55
CA LEU A 103 -45.33 7.75 -27.76
C LEU A 103 -44.38 7.28 -26.63
N PRO A 104 -44.90 6.55 -25.62
CA PRO A 104 -44.12 6.10 -24.47
C PRO A 104 -42.96 5.20 -24.90
N TYR A 105 -41.74 5.65 -24.68
CA TYR A 105 -40.55 4.80 -24.81
C TYR A 105 -40.53 3.82 -23.63
N GLU A 106 -40.72 2.54 -23.93
CA GLU A 106 -40.55 1.44 -22.98
C GLU A 106 -39.07 1.36 -22.55
N PRO A 107 -38.74 1.42 -21.24
CA PRO A 107 -37.36 1.32 -20.79
C PRO A 107 -36.82 -0.10 -21.02
N THR A 108 -36.03 -0.28 -22.08
CA THR A 108 -35.23 -1.50 -22.22
C THR A 108 -34.16 -1.48 -21.14
N ALA A 109 -34.19 -2.48 -20.25
CA ALA A 109 -33.20 -2.66 -19.19
C ALA A 109 -31.78 -2.69 -19.76
N PRO A 110 -30.78 -2.07 -19.10
CA PRO A 110 -29.40 -2.17 -19.54
C PRO A 110 -28.94 -3.62 -19.50
N ILE A 111 -28.54 -4.13 -20.67
CA ILE A 111 -27.93 -5.44 -20.84
C ILE A 111 -26.67 -5.48 -19.96
N PRO A 112 -26.50 -6.50 -19.08
CA PRO A 112 -25.27 -6.62 -18.29
C PRO A 112 -24.06 -6.77 -19.23
N PRO A 113 -22.90 -6.16 -18.90
CA PRO A 113 -21.72 -6.31 -19.74
C PRO A 113 -21.35 -7.79 -19.83
N THR A 114 -21.42 -8.31 -21.05
CA THR A 114 -20.97 -9.66 -21.39
C THR A 114 -19.50 -9.76 -21.02
N GLN A 115 -19.15 -10.63 -20.08
CA GLN A 115 -17.75 -10.92 -19.78
C GLN A 115 -17.08 -11.43 -21.07
N PRO A 116 -15.85 -10.96 -21.40
CA PRO A 116 -15.12 -11.52 -22.52
C PRO A 116 -14.96 -13.04 -22.31
N PRO A 117 -15.01 -13.85 -23.39
CA PRO A 117 -14.87 -15.29 -23.27
C PRO A 117 -13.53 -15.60 -22.60
N THR A 118 -13.60 -16.28 -21.45
CA THR A 118 -12.44 -16.89 -20.81
C THR A 118 -11.74 -17.79 -21.84
N PRO A 119 -10.41 -17.69 -22.03
CA PRO A 119 -9.69 -18.58 -22.94
C PRO A 119 -9.96 -20.05 -22.57
N PRO A 120 -9.99 -20.97 -23.55
CA PRO A 120 -10.19 -22.39 -23.29
C PRO A 120 -9.18 -22.88 -22.25
N TYR A 121 -9.68 -23.45 -21.15
CA TYR A 121 -8.85 -24.13 -20.17
C TYR A 121 -8.17 -25.32 -20.86
N ILE A 122 -6.88 -25.17 -21.17
CA ILE A 122 -6.04 -26.30 -21.57
C ILE A 122 -5.81 -27.13 -20.30
N PRO A 123 -6.21 -28.42 -20.27
CA PRO A 123 -5.91 -29.28 -19.13
C PRO A 123 -4.41 -29.34 -18.94
N GLN A 124 -3.89 -28.72 -17.88
CA GLN A 124 -2.54 -29.00 -17.45
C GLN A 124 -2.51 -30.45 -16.98
N ASN A 125 -1.72 -31.26 -17.69
CA ASN A 125 -1.45 -32.65 -17.35
C ASN A 125 -1.07 -32.72 -15.86
N PRO A 126 -1.67 -33.59 -15.03
CA PRO A 126 -1.40 -33.60 -13.60
C PRO A 126 0.07 -33.97 -13.38
N THR A 127 0.84 -33.00 -12.86
CA THR A 127 2.17 -33.29 -12.32
C THR A 127 2.02 -34.37 -11.24
N PRO A 128 2.82 -35.44 -11.25
CA PRO A 128 2.77 -36.47 -10.22
C PRO A 128 2.90 -35.83 -8.84
N ALA A 129 1.90 -36.02 -8.00
CA ALA A 129 1.93 -35.58 -6.62
C ALA A 129 3.15 -36.22 -5.92
N PRO A 130 3.94 -35.46 -5.14
CA PRO A 130 4.94 -36.07 -4.27
C PRO A 130 4.25 -37.06 -3.31
N PRO A 131 4.90 -38.18 -2.95
CA PRO A 131 4.26 -39.24 -2.18
C PRO A 131 3.73 -38.71 -0.85
N ALA A 132 2.44 -38.96 -0.61
CA ALA A 132 1.74 -38.59 0.60
C ALA A 132 2.22 -39.47 1.77
N THR A 133 3.13 -38.94 2.60
CA THR A 133 3.38 -39.48 3.93
C THR A 133 2.20 -39.10 4.81
N THR A 134 1.38 -40.09 5.18
CA THR A 134 0.24 -39.92 6.09
C THR A 134 0.72 -39.44 7.47
N PRO A 135 0.27 -38.27 7.97
CA PRO A 135 0.53 -37.87 9.36
C PRO A 135 -0.43 -38.58 10.34
N PRO A 136 -0.01 -38.82 11.60
CA PRO A 136 -0.80 -39.48 12.63
C PRO A 136 -2.02 -38.65 13.09
N PRO A 137 -3.01 -39.29 13.74
CA PRO A 137 -4.30 -38.68 14.06
C PRO A 137 -4.21 -37.77 15.29
N ASN A 138 -5.01 -36.70 15.26
CA ASN A 138 -5.41 -35.83 16.37
C ASN A 138 -4.44 -34.73 16.84
N LYS A 139 -4.22 -33.74 15.97
CA LYS A 139 -4.31 -32.32 16.37
C LYS A 139 -4.68 -31.49 15.12
N PRO A 140 -5.71 -30.62 15.15
CA PRO A 140 -5.95 -29.69 14.05
C PRO A 140 -4.66 -28.91 13.76
N PRO A 141 -4.30 -28.68 12.48
CA PRO A 141 -3.05 -28.00 12.13
C PRO A 141 -3.06 -26.64 12.80
N SER A 142 -2.26 -26.50 13.86
CA SER A 142 -1.97 -25.21 14.46
C SER A 142 -1.31 -24.40 13.36
N ARG A 143 -2.04 -23.41 12.85
CA ARG A 143 -1.56 -22.51 11.81
C ARG A 143 -0.39 -21.75 12.39
N THR A 144 0.82 -22.26 12.22
CA THR A 144 2.05 -21.54 12.51
C THR A 144 2.24 -20.50 11.40
N PHE A 145 1.36 -19.50 11.37
CA PHE A 145 1.72 -18.23 10.79
C PHE A 145 2.82 -17.64 11.69
N PRO A 146 3.89 -17.06 11.12
CA PRO A 146 4.86 -16.34 11.94
C PRO A 146 4.08 -15.33 12.78
N PRO A 147 4.39 -15.17 14.08
CA PRO A 147 3.62 -14.30 14.95
C PRO A 147 3.72 -12.87 14.42
N VAL A 148 2.65 -12.39 13.80
CA VAL A 148 2.58 -11.03 13.26
C VAL A 148 2.30 -10.06 14.40
N ILE A 149 3.31 -9.69 15.17
CA ILE A 149 3.10 -8.94 16.42
C ILE A 149 2.92 -7.45 16.12
N THR A 150 3.64 -6.91 15.13
CA THR A 150 3.69 -5.48 14.84
C THR A 150 3.21 -5.14 13.42
N LYS A 151 3.01 -3.84 13.13
CA LYS A 151 2.69 -3.39 11.76
C LYS A 151 3.85 -3.63 10.79
N LYS A 152 5.10 -3.66 11.26
CA LYS A 152 6.27 -3.87 10.40
C LYS A 152 6.30 -5.30 9.86
N ASP A 153 5.90 -6.27 10.68
CA ASP A 153 5.79 -7.68 10.29
C ASP A 153 4.71 -7.92 9.22
N CYS A 154 3.72 -7.02 9.13
CA CYS A 154 2.70 -7.05 8.09
C CYS A 154 3.19 -6.57 6.72
N ILE A 155 4.22 -5.73 6.65
CA ILE A 155 4.71 -5.14 5.40
C ILE A 155 5.16 -6.24 4.41
N PRO A 156 6.05 -7.18 4.78
CA PRO A 156 6.51 -8.22 3.85
C PRO A 156 5.40 -9.21 3.48
N LEU A 157 4.38 -9.39 4.33
CA LEU A 157 3.23 -10.27 4.04
C LEU A 157 2.22 -9.61 3.08
N CYS A 158 1.99 -8.31 3.24
CA CYS A 158 1.06 -7.55 2.41
C CYS A 158 1.62 -7.23 1.02
N GLY A 159 2.94 -7.22 0.85
CA GLY A 159 3.61 -7.01 -0.45
C GLY A 159 3.11 -7.97 -1.53
N PRO A 160 3.30 -9.30 -1.36
CA PRO A 160 2.80 -10.30 -2.29
C PRO A 160 1.29 -10.20 -2.48
N ARG A 161 0.54 -10.04 -1.39
CA ARG A 161 -0.92 -9.97 -1.43
C ARG A 161 -1.45 -8.86 -2.33
N CYS A 162 -0.79 -7.71 -2.31
CA CYS A 162 -1.20 -6.53 -3.06
C CYS A 162 -0.51 -6.36 -4.42
N LYS A 163 0.39 -7.28 -4.80
CA LYS A 163 1.27 -7.15 -5.97
C LYS A 163 0.51 -6.94 -7.29
N LEU A 164 -0.62 -7.63 -7.46
CA LEU A 164 -1.45 -7.53 -8.68
C LEU A 164 -2.64 -6.58 -8.52
N HIS A 165 -2.79 -5.95 -7.35
CA HIS A 165 -3.90 -5.05 -7.11
C HIS A 165 -3.68 -3.72 -7.85
N SER A 166 -4.63 -3.32 -8.70
CA SER A 166 -4.55 -2.09 -9.52
C SER A 166 -4.20 -0.84 -8.70
N ARG A 167 -4.75 -0.75 -7.48
CA ARG A 167 -4.39 0.27 -6.48
C ARG A 167 -3.48 -0.29 -5.38
N THR A 168 -2.24 -0.64 -5.72
CA THR A 168 -1.29 -1.31 -4.80
C THR A 168 -1.11 -0.56 -3.48
N LYS A 169 -0.89 0.76 -3.52
CA LYS A 169 -0.69 1.58 -2.30
C LYS A 169 -1.92 1.58 -1.38
N LEU A 170 -3.12 1.59 -1.96
CA LEU A 170 -4.37 1.49 -1.20
C LEU A 170 -4.55 0.10 -0.60
N CYS A 171 -4.28 -0.95 -1.38
CA CYS A 171 -4.32 -2.33 -0.92
C CYS A 171 -3.35 -2.54 0.25
N LEU A 172 -2.10 -2.06 0.16
CA LEU A 172 -1.10 -2.19 1.23
C LEU A 172 -1.58 -1.54 2.54
N ARG A 173 -2.14 -0.33 2.48
CA ARG A 173 -2.70 0.36 3.66
C ARG A 173 -3.83 -0.43 4.31
N ALA A 174 -4.73 -0.99 3.50
CA ALA A 174 -5.84 -1.81 3.98
C ALA A 174 -5.33 -3.12 4.58
N CYS A 175 -4.47 -3.84 3.84
CA CYS A 175 -3.87 -5.10 4.25
C CYS A 175 -3.12 -4.96 5.57
N ILE A 176 -2.24 -3.96 5.74
CA ILE A 176 -1.46 -3.77 6.97
C ILE A 176 -2.38 -3.53 8.17
N ARG A 177 -3.49 -2.79 8.00
CA ARG A 177 -4.47 -2.58 9.06
C ARG A 177 -5.20 -3.87 9.42
N CYS A 178 -5.62 -4.66 8.43
CA CYS A 178 -6.25 -5.96 8.63
C CYS A 178 -5.31 -6.95 9.30
N CYS A 179 -4.07 -7.03 8.81
CA CYS A 179 -3.01 -7.86 9.34
C CYS A 179 -2.68 -7.50 10.79
N TYR A 180 -2.56 -6.22 11.12
CA TYR A 180 -2.28 -5.81 12.49
C TYR A 180 -3.41 -6.17 13.46
N LYS A 181 -4.67 -6.09 13.02
CA LYS A 181 -5.86 -6.39 13.82
C LYS A 181 -6.13 -7.89 13.94
N CYS A 182 -5.97 -8.62 12.84
CA CYS A 182 -6.34 -10.03 12.71
C CYS A 182 -5.16 -10.99 12.78
N LYS A 183 -3.93 -10.45 12.83
CA LYS A 183 -2.67 -11.21 12.98
C LYS A 183 -2.45 -12.26 11.89
N CYS A 184 -3.04 -12.03 10.70
CA CYS A 184 -3.04 -12.95 9.58
C CYS A 184 -3.15 -12.21 8.25
N VAL A 185 -2.44 -12.71 7.22
CA VAL A 185 -2.58 -12.30 5.82
C VAL A 185 -2.82 -13.56 4.98
N PRO A 186 -3.89 -13.61 4.17
CA PRO A 186 -4.17 -14.76 3.33
C PRO A 186 -3.07 -14.98 2.27
N PRO A 187 -2.76 -16.24 1.92
CA PRO A 187 -1.81 -16.55 0.85
C PRO A 187 -2.37 -16.19 -0.53
N GLY A 188 -1.47 -15.93 -1.48
CA GLY A 188 -1.81 -15.53 -2.86
C GLY A 188 -2.19 -14.05 -2.98
N THR A 189 -2.58 -13.61 -4.18
CA THR A 189 -2.94 -12.21 -4.46
C THR A 189 -4.44 -11.94 -4.40
N TYR A 190 -5.27 -12.98 -4.45
CA TYR A 190 -6.73 -12.94 -4.41
C TYR A 190 -7.28 -14.15 -3.62
N GLY A 191 -8.54 -14.10 -3.18
CA GLY A 191 -9.23 -15.23 -2.53
C GLY A 191 -8.64 -15.65 -1.17
N ASN A 192 -8.93 -16.87 -0.70
CA ASN A 192 -8.38 -17.45 0.54
C ASN A 192 -8.63 -16.65 1.83
N ARG A 193 -9.59 -15.73 1.84
CA ARG A 193 -9.83 -14.83 2.99
C ARG A 193 -10.27 -15.61 4.22
N GLU A 194 -10.97 -16.71 4.01
CA GLU A 194 -11.38 -17.71 4.99
C GLU A 194 -10.20 -18.35 5.75
N MET A 195 -9.00 -18.37 5.16
CA MET A 195 -7.78 -18.86 5.83
C MET A 195 -7.33 -17.96 6.98
N CYS A 196 -7.81 -16.71 7.04
CA CYS A 196 -7.61 -15.81 8.17
C CYS A 196 -8.86 -15.66 9.06
N GLY A 197 -9.87 -16.49 8.80
CA GLY A 197 -11.11 -16.53 9.59
C GLY A 197 -11.94 -15.25 9.52
N LYS A 198 -12.87 -15.15 10.46
CA LYS A 198 -13.91 -14.11 10.52
C LYS A 198 -13.35 -12.70 10.61
N CYS A 199 -12.25 -12.50 11.35
CA CYS A 199 -11.66 -11.18 11.52
C CYS A 199 -11.31 -10.53 10.16
N TYR A 200 -10.73 -11.29 9.23
CA TYR A 200 -10.32 -10.78 7.92
C TYR A 200 -11.49 -10.68 6.93
N THR A 201 -12.43 -11.61 6.99
CA THR A 201 -13.57 -11.68 6.07
C THR A 201 -14.68 -10.68 6.42
N GLU A 202 -15.02 -10.56 7.71
CA GLU A 202 -16.15 -9.77 8.23
C GLU A 202 -15.78 -8.32 8.56
N MET A 203 -14.50 -7.96 8.50
CA MET A 203 -14.07 -6.57 8.64
C MET A 203 -14.65 -5.68 7.52
N LYS A 204 -15.49 -4.72 7.92
CA LYS A 204 -16.17 -3.79 7.02
C LYS A 204 -15.70 -2.35 7.19
N THR A 205 -15.92 -1.55 6.15
CA THR A 205 -15.79 -0.08 6.19
C THR A 205 -17.08 0.52 6.76
N ARG A 206 -17.11 1.85 6.96
CA ARG A 206 -18.35 2.54 7.39
C ARG A 206 -19.52 2.38 6.42
N TYR A 207 -19.24 2.01 5.17
CA TYR A 207 -20.23 1.78 4.12
C TYR A 207 -20.57 0.29 3.93
N ASN A 208 -20.35 -0.55 4.94
CA ASN A 208 -20.60 -2.00 4.92
C ASN A 208 -19.85 -2.81 3.84
N LYS A 209 -18.91 -2.19 3.11
CA LYS A 209 -18.06 -2.89 2.12
C LYS A 209 -16.91 -3.63 2.81
N PRO A 210 -16.47 -4.79 2.28
CA PRO A 210 -15.30 -5.50 2.79
C PRO A 210 -14.08 -4.57 2.80
N LYS A 211 -13.39 -4.55 3.94
CA LYS A 211 -12.27 -3.63 4.19
C LYS A 211 -10.92 -4.25 3.84
N CYS A 212 -10.79 -5.57 3.99
CA CYS A 212 -9.55 -6.30 3.74
C CYS A 212 -9.49 -6.81 2.31
N PRO A 213 -8.33 -6.74 1.64
CA PRO A 213 -8.16 -7.13 0.24
C PRO A 213 -8.26 -8.65 -0.01
#